data_AF-A0A933FWP3-F1
#
_entry.id   AF-A0A933FWP3-F1
#
_cell.length_a   1.000
_cell.length_b   1.000
_cell.length_c   1.000
_cell.angle_alpha   90.00
_cell.angle_beta   90.00
_cell.angle_gamma   90.00
#
_symmetry.space_group_name_H-M   'P 1'
#
loop_
_entity.id
_entity.type
_entity.pdbx_description
1 polymer ?
#
loop_
_entity_poly.entity_id
_entity_poly.type
_entity_poly.pdbx_seq_one_letter_code
_entity_poly.pdbx_strand_id
1 'polypeptide(L)'
;MCAHITYGLVAVLLGVFVLTTTDAQTKSQSKQKKTTQLKAAEKARADSIAAVVRADSILRVEQAKALDDSIKRADSLAAIKRIELRKLTNEAFGVGEQLVFSVNYGFITAGEAMMAIPGYDSVAGRNCYRIEFTVTSLPSFSWIYKVEDRYLTFIDVEAIVPWKFEQHIREGTYKRDFIAEFDQINHVARTTEGDYPIPEYVHDIMSAFYYARTLDFSGMKAGDGITMHNFYKDTSHELRVKFLGRQELNIEAGTFRTIVVEPLVKEGGLFKSEGRIVIWLSDDERKIPVRVNTKVLIGSIDVELKSYSGIVGPLPARIK
;
A
#
# COMPACT_ATOMS: atom_id res chain seq x y z
N MET A 1 -119.12 -43.01 -44.21
CA MET A 1 -118.62 -44.29 -43.67
C MET A 1 -117.18 -44.08 -43.24
N CYS A 2 -116.90 -44.31 -41.95
CA CYS A 2 -115.61 -44.58 -41.27
C CYS A 2 -114.33 -43.90 -41.83
N ALA A 3 -113.54 -43.15 -41.07
CA ALA A 3 -113.10 -43.41 -39.70
C ALA A 3 -112.85 -42.11 -38.91
N HIS A 4 -113.35 -42.15 -37.69
CA HIS A 4 -113.31 -41.13 -36.66
C HIS A 4 -112.08 -41.31 -35.75
N ILE A 5 -111.57 -40.18 -35.26
CA ILE A 5 -111.04 -40.01 -33.89
C ILE A 5 -109.84 -40.90 -33.54
N THR A 6 -108.62 -40.44 -33.88
CA THR A 6 -107.38 -40.94 -33.21
C THR A 6 -106.16 -40.00 -33.29
N TYR A 7 -106.28 -38.80 -33.89
CA TYR A 7 -105.14 -37.89 -34.07
C TYR A 7 -105.06 -36.69 -33.12
N GLY A 8 -106.07 -36.48 -32.24
CA GLY A 8 -106.11 -35.31 -31.35
C GLY A 8 -105.39 -35.46 -30.01
N LEU A 9 -105.23 -36.68 -29.48
CA LEU A 9 -104.71 -36.89 -28.11
C LEU A 9 -103.19 -37.10 -28.05
N VAL A 10 -102.57 -37.52 -29.16
CA VAL A 10 -101.12 -37.75 -29.23
C VAL A 10 -100.34 -36.44 -29.38
N ALA A 11 -100.92 -35.41 -30.03
CA ALA A 11 -100.27 -34.11 -30.21
C ALA A 11 -100.19 -33.27 -28.91
N VAL A 12 -101.16 -33.40 -28.00
CA VAL A 12 -101.19 -32.62 -26.75
C VAL A 12 -100.25 -33.21 -25.69
N LEU A 13 -100.08 -34.54 -25.65
CA LEU A 13 -99.15 -35.20 -24.73
C LEU A 13 -97.68 -35.04 -25.14
N LEU A 14 -97.37 -35.01 -26.43
CA LEU A 14 -96.00 -34.72 -26.91
C LEU A 14 -95.61 -33.24 -26.73
N GLY A 15 -96.55 -32.30 -26.86
CA GLY A 15 -96.28 -30.87 -26.64
C GLY A 15 -95.91 -30.54 -25.19
N VAL A 16 -96.58 -31.13 -24.20
CA VAL A 16 -96.30 -30.89 -22.77
C VAL A 16 -95.02 -31.60 -22.32
N PHE A 17 -94.69 -32.77 -22.89
CA PHE A 17 -93.45 -33.48 -22.57
C PHE A 17 -92.21 -32.80 -23.17
N VAL A 18 -92.32 -32.21 -24.37
CA VAL A 18 -91.22 -31.45 -24.99
C VAL A 18 -90.96 -30.13 -24.28
N LEU A 19 -92.00 -29.42 -23.81
CA LEU A 19 -91.85 -28.15 -23.08
C LEU A 19 -91.28 -28.35 -21.66
N THR A 20 -91.62 -29.43 -20.97
CA THR A 20 -91.11 -29.70 -19.60
C THR A 20 -89.68 -30.24 -19.60
N THR A 21 -89.25 -30.93 -20.65
CA THR A 21 -87.86 -31.42 -20.78
C THR A 21 -86.87 -30.35 -21.22
N THR A 22 -87.30 -29.37 -22.03
CA THR A 22 -86.44 -28.23 -22.42
C THR A 22 -86.11 -27.31 -21.25
N ASP A 23 -87.07 -27.04 -20.36
CA ASP A 23 -86.92 -26.15 -19.20
C ASP A 23 -86.03 -26.75 -18.08
N ALA A 24 -86.09 -28.08 -17.91
CA ALA A 24 -85.22 -28.81 -16.99
C ALA A 24 -83.76 -28.87 -17.48
N GLN A 25 -83.54 -29.05 -18.79
CA GLN A 25 -82.19 -29.07 -19.36
C GLN A 25 -81.54 -27.68 -19.35
N THR A 26 -82.28 -26.59 -19.58
CA THR A 26 -81.75 -25.21 -19.50
C THR A 26 -81.39 -24.81 -18.07
N LYS A 27 -82.17 -25.19 -17.06
CA LYS A 27 -81.84 -24.93 -15.64
C LYS A 27 -80.63 -25.72 -15.14
N SER A 28 -80.45 -26.96 -15.61
CA SER A 28 -79.28 -27.78 -15.28
C SER A 28 -78.00 -27.21 -15.89
N GLN A 29 -78.04 -26.83 -17.17
CA GLN A 29 -76.91 -26.21 -17.87
C GLN A 29 -76.55 -24.83 -17.29
N SER A 30 -77.53 -24.02 -16.86
CA SER A 30 -77.26 -22.71 -16.25
C SER A 30 -76.60 -22.83 -14.86
N LYS A 31 -77.02 -23.80 -14.06
CA LYS A 31 -76.44 -24.08 -12.73
C LYS A 31 -75.00 -24.59 -12.85
N GLN A 32 -74.73 -25.48 -13.81
CA GLN A 32 -73.39 -26.00 -14.06
C GLN A 32 -72.45 -24.91 -14.60
N LYS A 33 -72.92 -24.04 -15.49
CA LYS A 33 -72.15 -22.88 -15.98
C LYS A 33 -71.80 -21.89 -14.86
N LYS A 34 -72.73 -21.64 -13.94
CA LYS A 34 -72.52 -20.75 -12.77
C LYS A 34 -71.53 -21.34 -11.76
N THR A 35 -71.57 -22.64 -11.50
CA THR A 35 -70.59 -23.33 -10.63
C THR A 35 -69.18 -23.35 -11.25
N THR A 36 -69.06 -23.55 -12.56
CA THR A 36 -67.78 -23.49 -13.26
C THR A 36 -67.19 -22.08 -13.25
N GLN A 37 -68.02 -21.05 -13.46
CA GLN A 37 -67.58 -19.64 -13.34
C GLN A 37 -67.14 -19.28 -11.92
N LEU A 38 -67.84 -19.76 -10.89
CA LEU A 38 -67.46 -19.52 -9.49
C LEU A 38 -66.10 -20.16 -9.15
N LYS A 39 -65.88 -21.42 -9.54
CA LYS A 39 -64.59 -22.11 -9.35
C LYS A 39 -63.44 -21.45 -10.12
N ALA A 40 -63.72 -20.93 -11.32
CA ALA A 40 -62.73 -20.17 -12.09
C ALA A 40 -62.37 -18.84 -11.41
N ALA A 41 -63.35 -18.14 -10.83
CA ALA A 41 -63.13 -16.91 -10.08
C ALA A 41 -62.35 -17.15 -8.77
N GLU A 42 -62.66 -18.23 -8.05
CA GLU A 42 -61.93 -18.63 -6.84
C GLU A 42 -60.47 -19.00 -7.15
N LYS A 43 -60.24 -19.75 -8.24
CA LYS A 43 -58.89 -20.07 -8.70
C LYS A 43 -58.12 -18.81 -9.10
N ALA A 44 -58.72 -17.91 -9.87
CA ALA A 44 -58.11 -16.65 -10.24
C ALA A 44 -57.75 -15.79 -9.02
N ARG A 45 -58.61 -15.77 -7.99
CA ARG A 45 -58.34 -15.11 -6.72
C ARG A 45 -57.19 -15.77 -5.97
N ALA A 46 -57.15 -17.09 -5.87
CA ALA A 46 -56.06 -17.82 -5.23
C ALA A 46 -54.72 -17.58 -5.95
N ASP A 47 -54.72 -17.61 -7.29
CA ASP A 47 -53.53 -17.34 -8.11
C ASP A 47 -53.04 -15.89 -7.92
N SER A 48 -53.96 -14.92 -7.81
CA SER A 48 -53.60 -13.51 -7.54
C SER A 48 -52.97 -13.32 -6.15
N ILE A 49 -53.50 -13.99 -5.11
CA ILE A 49 -52.93 -13.96 -3.76
C ILE A 49 -51.55 -14.61 -3.76
N ALA A 50 -51.39 -15.75 -4.41
CA ALA A 50 -50.10 -16.42 -4.53
C ALA A 50 -49.06 -15.56 -5.28
N ALA A 51 -49.48 -14.81 -6.30
CA ALA A 51 -48.61 -13.87 -7.00
C ALA A 51 -48.16 -12.71 -6.09
N VAL A 52 -49.06 -12.14 -5.29
CA VAL A 52 -48.74 -11.07 -4.32
C VAL A 52 -47.76 -11.57 -3.26
N VAL A 53 -47.99 -12.76 -2.70
CA VAL A 53 -47.10 -13.35 -1.68
C VAL A 53 -45.70 -13.61 -2.25
N ARG A 54 -45.60 -14.09 -3.51
CA ARG A 54 -44.29 -14.25 -4.18
C ARG A 54 -43.60 -12.91 -4.38
N ALA A 55 -44.30 -11.89 -4.87
CA ALA A 55 -43.74 -10.57 -5.09
C ALA A 55 -43.20 -9.94 -3.78
N ASP A 56 -43.95 -10.05 -2.68
CA ASP A 56 -43.51 -9.56 -1.36
C ASP A 56 -42.27 -10.33 -0.85
N SER A 57 -42.21 -11.65 -1.06
CA SER A 57 -41.02 -12.44 -0.70
C SER A 57 -39.78 -12.03 -1.49
N ILE A 58 -39.93 -11.71 -2.78
CA ILE A 58 -38.82 -11.25 -3.64
C ILE A 58 -38.34 -9.88 -3.17
N LEU A 59 -39.26 -8.95 -2.91
CA LEU A 59 -38.93 -7.61 -2.43
C LEU A 59 -38.16 -7.65 -1.11
N ARG A 60 -38.55 -8.52 -0.17
CA ARG A 60 -37.82 -8.70 1.10
C ARG A 60 -36.40 -9.23 0.91
N VAL A 61 -36.21 -10.17 -0.03
CA VAL A 61 -34.88 -10.70 -0.35
C VAL A 61 -34.00 -9.62 -0.99
N GLU A 62 -34.55 -8.83 -1.91
CA GLU A 62 -33.83 -7.71 -2.53
C GLU A 62 -33.45 -6.62 -1.51
N GLN A 63 -34.35 -6.28 -0.61
CA GLN A 63 -34.08 -5.32 0.47
C GLN A 63 -33.02 -5.84 1.45
N ALA A 64 -33.07 -7.12 1.83
CA ALA A 64 -32.06 -7.73 2.69
C ALA A 64 -30.67 -7.75 2.02
N LYS A 65 -30.63 -8.05 0.72
CA LYS A 65 -29.39 -8.01 -0.07
C LYS A 65 -28.83 -6.59 -0.18
N ALA A 66 -29.67 -5.60 -0.46
CA ALA A 66 -29.26 -4.19 -0.50
C ALA A 66 -28.74 -3.70 0.85
N LEU A 67 -29.34 -4.15 1.96
CA LEU A 67 -28.88 -3.86 3.31
C LEU A 67 -27.50 -4.51 3.60
N ASP A 68 -27.32 -5.78 3.28
CA ASP A 68 -26.03 -6.49 3.41
C ASP A 68 -24.93 -5.83 2.57
N ASP A 69 -25.22 -5.46 1.32
CA ASP A 69 -24.29 -4.72 0.46
C ASP A 69 -23.96 -3.33 1.04
N SER A 70 -24.92 -2.66 1.67
CA SER A 70 -24.70 -1.37 2.32
C SER A 70 -23.86 -1.48 3.60
N ILE A 71 -24.05 -2.54 4.39
CA ILE A 71 -23.26 -2.85 5.59
C ILE A 71 -21.82 -3.17 5.18
N LYS A 72 -21.62 -4.03 4.18
CA LYS A 72 -20.28 -4.35 3.64
C LYS A 72 -19.55 -3.12 3.10
N ARG A 73 -20.27 -2.18 2.46
CA ARG A 73 -19.71 -0.89 2.03
C ARG A 73 -19.38 0.02 3.22
N ALA A 74 -20.20 0.04 4.26
CA ALA A 74 -19.92 0.82 5.46
C ALA A 74 -18.70 0.26 6.22
N ASP A 75 -18.58 -1.06 6.33
CA ASP A 75 -17.44 -1.75 6.94
C ASP A 75 -16.16 -1.56 6.13
N SER A 76 -16.23 -1.63 4.80
CA SER A 76 -15.07 -1.35 3.94
C SER A 76 -14.67 0.12 3.99
N LEU A 77 -15.62 1.05 4.03
CA LEU A 77 -15.34 2.47 4.22
C LEU A 77 -14.79 2.77 5.62
N ALA A 78 -15.21 2.03 6.65
CA ALA A 78 -14.67 2.13 8.01
C ALA A 78 -13.24 1.55 8.10
N ALA A 79 -12.96 0.43 7.40
CA ALA A 79 -11.63 -0.15 7.27
C ALA A 79 -10.67 0.75 6.47
N ILE A 80 -11.16 1.39 5.40
CA ILE A 80 -10.42 2.42 4.65
C ILE A 80 -10.15 3.66 5.51
N LYS A 81 -10.95 3.91 6.55
CA LYS A 81 -10.86 5.16 7.32
C LYS A 81 -9.68 5.25 8.27
N ARG A 82 -9.09 4.17 8.82
CA ARG A 82 -7.90 4.28 9.71
C ARG A 82 -7.10 2.97 9.86
N ILE A 83 -6.10 2.76 9.01
CA ILE A 83 -4.83 2.22 9.49
C ILE A 83 -3.92 3.44 9.62
N GLU A 84 -3.98 4.07 10.78
CA GLU A 84 -3.12 5.22 11.09
C GLU A 84 -1.72 4.66 11.38
N LEU A 85 -0.80 4.83 10.43
CA LEU A 85 0.63 4.62 10.68
C LEU A 85 1.10 5.53 11.82
N ARG A 86 2.22 5.15 12.46
CA ARG A 86 2.91 6.00 13.43
C ARG A 86 3.08 7.44 12.91
N LYS A 87 3.10 8.40 13.84
CA LYS A 87 3.48 9.78 13.55
C LYS A 87 4.74 10.12 14.32
N LEU A 88 5.76 10.60 13.63
CA LEU A 88 7.04 10.97 14.19
C LEU A 88 7.28 12.46 13.99
N THR A 89 7.82 13.11 15.01
CA THR A 89 8.36 14.45 14.86
C THR A 89 9.68 14.35 14.10
N ASN A 90 9.77 15.02 12.95
CA ASN A 90 11.00 15.12 12.17
C ASN A 90 11.54 16.55 12.23
N GLU A 91 12.69 16.72 12.87
CA GLU A 91 13.48 17.95 12.84
C GLU A 91 14.79 17.75 12.06
N ALA A 92 15.05 16.55 11.55
CA ALA A 92 16.37 16.20 11.06
C ALA A 92 16.64 16.70 9.63
N PHE A 93 15.62 16.68 8.78
CA PHE A 93 15.72 16.96 7.34
C PHE A 93 14.40 17.48 6.78
N GLY A 94 14.45 18.07 5.58
CA GLY A 94 13.28 18.59 4.89
C GLY A 94 13.56 18.94 3.44
N VAL A 95 12.52 19.34 2.71
CA VAL A 95 12.64 19.76 1.31
C VAL A 95 13.60 20.94 1.17
N GLY A 96 14.46 20.87 0.16
CA GLY A 96 15.54 21.83 -0.10
C GLY A 96 16.90 21.35 0.41
N GLU A 97 16.96 20.35 1.30
CA GLU A 97 18.22 19.81 1.78
C GLU A 97 19.03 19.21 0.62
N GLN A 98 20.29 19.62 0.51
CA GLN A 98 21.27 19.08 -0.43
C GLN A 98 22.62 18.93 0.28
N LEU A 99 23.16 17.72 0.29
CA LEU A 99 24.44 17.35 0.88
C LEU A 99 25.33 16.76 -0.22
N VAL A 100 26.53 17.31 -0.40
CA VAL A 100 27.49 16.86 -1.39
C VAL A 100 28.71 16.31 -0.67
N PHE A 101 29.24 15.19 -1.14
CA PHE A 101 30.33 14.45 -0.53
C PHE A 101 31.45 14.20 -1.52
N SER A 102 32.70 14.23 -1.05
CA SER A 102 33.83 13.66 -1.76
C SER A 102 33.95 12.18 -1.44
N VAL A 103 34.19 11.34 -2.45
CA VAL A 103 34.41 9.90 -2.30
C VAL A 103 35.88 9.60 -2.55
N ASN A 104 36.60 9.21 -1.52
CA ASN A 104 38.04 8.95 -1.57
C ASN A 104 38.32 7.45 -1.46
N TYR A 105 39.17 6.94 -2.35
CA TYR A 105 39.72 5.60 -2.28
C TYR A 105 41.18 5.70 -1.81
N GLY A 106 41.43 5.33 -0.56
CA GLY A 106 42.70 5.65 0.10
C GLY A 106 42.97 7.16 0.10
N PHE A 107 44.08 7.59 -0.50
CA PHE A 107 44.48 9.01 -0.54
C PHE A 107 43.99 9.75 -1.79
N ILE A 108 43.18 9.12 -2.65
CA ILE A 108 42.81 9.69 -3.93
C ILE A 108 41.29 9.88 -4.02
N THR A 109 40.84 11.08 -4.38
CA THR A 109 39.44 11.36 -4.68
C THR A 109 39.02 10.66 -5.97
N ALA A 110 38.13 9.67 -5.83
CA ALA A 110 37.65 8.83 -6.93
C ALA A 110 36.31 9.31 -7.50
N GLY A 111 35.50 10.02 -6.71
CA GLY A 111 34.15 10.41 -7.10
C GLY A 111 33.52 11.46 -6.20
N GLU A 112 32.26 11.75 -6.49
CA GLU A 112 31.38 12.57 -5.66
C GLU A 112 30.07 11.82 -5.42
N ALA A 113 29.47 12.06 -4.25
CA ALA A 113 28.12 11.61 -3.96
C ALA A 113 27.25 12.82 -3.59
N MET A 114 25.94 12.70 -3.81
CA MET A 114 24.98 13.74 -3.45
C MET A 114 23.74 13.10 -2.85
N MET A 115 23.25 13.66 -1.75
CA MET A 115 21.92 13.39 -1.19
C MET A 115 21.10 14.67 -1.30
N ALA A 116 19.87 14.59 -1.83
CA ALA A 116 19.01 15.74 -2.00
C ALA A 116 17.54 15.42 -1.72
N ILE A 117 16.79 16.40 -1.22
CA ILE A 117 15.34 16.35 -1.04
C ILE A 117 14.71 17.46 -1.89
N PRO A 118 14.63 17.31 -3.23
CA PRO A 118 14.20 18.39 -4.11
C PRO A 118 12.73 18.79 -3.95
N GLY A 119 11.88 17.93 -3.39
CA GLY A 119 10.46 18.22 -3.28
C GLY A 119 9.65 17.13 -2.58
N TYR A 120 8.34 17.35 -2.59
CA TYR A 120 7.36 16.37 -2.18
C TYR A 120 6.76 15.69 -3.41
N ASP A 121 6.35 14.44 -3.24
CA ASP A 121 5.54 13.71 -4.20
C ASP A 121 4.40 12.99 -3.49
N SER A 122 3.29 12.75 -4.21
CA SER A 122 2.21 11.92 -3.71
C SER A 122 2.38 10.48 -4.17
N VAL A 123 2.58 9.56 -3.23
CA VAL A 123 2.75 8.12 -3.50
C VAL A 123 1.78 7.36 -2.62
N ALA A 124 1.03 6.42 -3.23
CA ALA A 124 -0.02 5.65 -2.54
C ALA A 124 -1.04 6.52 -1.76
N GLY A 125 -1.33 7.73 -2.27
CA GLY A 125 -2.24 8.69 -1.62
C GLY A 125 -1.67 9.38 -0.38
N ARG A 126 -0.37 9.25 -0.11
CA ARG A 126 0.33 9.88 1.00
C ARG A 126 1.33 10.91 0.50
N ASN A 127 1.58 11.94 1.30
CA ASN A 127 2.59 12.96 1.01
C ASN A 127 3.96 12.41 1.41
N CYS A 128 4.92 12.43 0.50
CA CYS A 128 6.24 11.84 0.69
C CYS A 128 7.35 12.82 0.36
N TYR A 129 8.45 12.78 1.10
CA TYR A 129 9.72 13.34 0.67
C TYR A 129 10.23 12.53 -0.54
N ARG A 130 10.54 13.19 -1.66
CA ARG A 130 11.35 12.58 -2.72
C ARG A 130 12.81 12.77 -2.35
N ILE A 131 13.51 11.66 -2.11
CA ILE A 131 14.92 11.67 -1.74
C ILE A 131 15.72 11.05 -2.87
N GLU A 132 16.67 11.83 -3.37
CA GLU A 132 17.60 11.44 -4.43
C GLU A 132 18.99 11.23 -3.84
N PHE A 133 19.60 10.09 -4.15
CA PHE A 133 21.00 9.82 -3.84
C PHE A 133 21.74 9.39 -5.10
N THR A 134 22.85 10.06 -5.40
CA THR A 134 23.67 9.77 -6.58
C THR A 134 25.12 9.58 -6.19
N VAL A 135 25.82 8.66 -6.86
CA VAL A 135 27.27 8.48 -6.74
C VAL A 135 27.86 8.47 -8.14
N THR A 136 28.87 9.30 -8.38
CA THR A 136 29.50 9.43 -9.70
C THR A 136 31.00 9.49 -9.58
N SER A 137 31.71 8.66 -10.35
CA SER A 137 33.17 8.72 -10.45
C SER A 137 33.63 10.00 -11.16
N LEU A 138 34.74 10.60 -10.72
CA LEU A 138 35.32 11.75 -11.40
C LEU A 138 35.81 11.37 -12.81
N PRO A 139 35.78 12.27 -13.81
CA PRO A 139 36.30 11.98 -15.15
C PRO A 139 37.77 11.53 -15.14
N SER A 140 38.59 12.07 -14.24
CA SER A 140 40.00 11.70 -14.04
C SER A 140 40.21 10.28 -13.51
N PHE A 141 39.15 9.65 -12.95
CA PHE A 141 39.16 8.30 -12.39
C PHE A 141 38.29 7.30 -13.17
N SER A 142 37.37 7.81 -14.00
CA SER A 142 36.38 7.00 -14.72
C SER A 142 37.02 6.03 -15.74
N TRP A 143 38.26 6.27 -16.18
CA TRP A 143 38.99 5.36 -17.07
C TRP A 143 39.48 4.08 -16.38
N ILE A 144 39.60 4.08 -15.05
CA ILE A 144 39.95 2.90 -14.25
C ILE A 144 38.67 2.11 -13.91
N TYR A 145 37.67 2.80 -13.35
CA TYR A 145 36.38 2.23 -13.02
C TYR A 145 35.31 3.32 -12.98
N LYS A 146 34.36 3.29 -13.93
CA LYS A 146 33.27 4.26 -13.99
C LYS A 146 32.13 3.84 -13.05
N VAL A 147 31.66 4.76 -12.20
CA VAL A 147 30.49 4.60 -11.34
C VAL A 147 29.48 5.70 -11.66
N GLU A 148 28.22 5.34 -11.83
CA GLU A 148 27.10 6.26 -12.07
C GLU A 148 25.82 5.67 -11.49
N ASP A 149 25.73 5.71 -10.16
CA ASP A 149 24.66 5.11 -9.41
C ASP A 149 23.62 6.15 -9.01
N ARG A 150 22.35 5.74 -9.05
CA ARG A 150 21.22 6.56 -8.63
C ARG A 150 20.23 5.74 -7.81
N TYR A 151 19.82 6.32 -6.70
CA TYR A 151 18.82 5.80 -5.79
C TYR A 151 17.73 6.86 -5.61
N LEU A 152 16.49 6.41 -5.59
CA LEU A 152 15.32 7.24 -5.35
C LEU A 152 14.48 6.57 -4.26
N THR A 153 14.15 7.27 -3.18
CA THR A 153 13.19 6.77 -2.19
C THR A 153 12.12 7.82 -1.90
N PHE A 154 10.90 7.36 -1.69
CA PHE A 154 9.75 8.19 -1.37
C PHE A 154 9.30 7.88 0.05
N ILE A 155 9.65 8.76 0.99
CA ILE A 155 9.44 8.54 2.42
C ILE A 155 8.23 9.33 2.90
N ASP A 156 7.28 8.65 3.55
CA ASP A 156 6.13 9.28 4.19
C ASP A 156 6.53 10.40 5.15
N VAL A 157 5.92 11.57 5.03
CA VAL A 157 6.30 12.75 5.84
C VAL A 157 5.94 12.64 7.32
N GLU A 158 4.97 11.81 7.68
CA GLU A 158 4.52 11.61 9.07
C GLU A 158 5.15 10.36 9.68
N ALA A 159 5.07 9.23 8.97
CA ALA A 159 5.48 7.93 9.48
C ALA A 159 6.97 7.63 9.30
N ILE A 160 7.65 8.38 8.43
CA ILE A 160 9.05 8.17 8.04
C ILE A 160 9.27 6.71 7.64
N VAL A 161 8.49 6.22 6.69
CA VAL A 161 8.64 4.89 6.08
C VAL A 161 8.56 5.02 4.56
N PRO A 162 9.23 4.15 3.80
CA PRO A 162 9.17 4.24 2.35
C PRO A 162 7.84 3.70 1.83
N TRP A 163 7.39 4.30 0.73
CA TRP A 163 6.31 3.78 -0.12
C TRP A 163 6.84 3.26 -1.45
N LYS A 164 7.97 3.80 -1.92
CA LYS A 164 8.62 3.39 -3.16
C LYS A 164 10.12 3.61 -3.07
N PHE A 165 10.88 2.68 -3.63
CA PHE A 165 12.33 2.74 -3.78
C PHE A 165 12.72 2.32 -5.20
N GLU A 166 13.65 3.05 -5.80
CA GLU A 166 14.24 2.75 -7.11
C GLU A 166 15.77 2.79 -6.99
N GLN A 167 16.42 1.84 -7.64
CA GLN A 167 17.87 1.70 -7.71
C GLN A 167 18.28 1.51 -9.17
N HIS A 168 19.23 2.32 -9.61
CA HIS A 168 19.89 2.24 -10.90
C HIS A 168 21.40 2.23 -10.68
N ILE A 169 22.02 1.05 -10.78
CA ILE A 169 23.47 0.87 -10.61
C ILE A 169 24.13 0.81 -11.98
N ARG A 170 25.22 1.54 -12.18
CA ARG A 170 26.05 1.51 -13.39
C ARG A 170 27.53 1.58 -12.99
N GLU A 171 28.14 0.41 -12.81
CA GLU A 171 29.49 0.26 -12.28
C GLU A 171 30.36 -0.56 -13.24
N GLY A 172 31.17 0.11 -14.05
CA GLY A 172 31.95 -0.52 -15.11
C GLY A 172 31.05 -1.31 -16.08
N THR A 173 31.17 -2.63 -16.06
CA THR A 173 30.32 -3.55 -16.85
C THR A 173 29.05 -3.99 -16.13
N TYR A 174 28.99 -3.82 -14.80
CA TYR A 174 27.85 -4.20 -13.99
C TYR A 174 26.73 -3.16 -14.12
N LYS A 175 25.50 -3.65 -14.29
CA LYS A 175 24.30 -2.82 -14.36
C LYS A 175 23.17 -3.52 -13.64
N ARG A 176 22.41 -2.78 -12.85
CA ARG A 176 21.20 -3.28 -12.20
C ARG A 176 20.16 -2.18 -12.13
N ASP A 177 18.92 -2.53 -12.43
CA ASP A 177 17.75 -1.71 -12.17
C ASP A 177 16.81 -2.51 -11.27
N PHE A 178 16.35 -1.89 -10.19
CA PHE A 178 15.48 -2.54 -9.20
C PHE A 178 14.46 -1.52 -8.67
N ILE A 179 13.20 -1.92 -8.57
CA ILE A 179 12.14 -1.11 -7.97
C ILE A 179 11.44 -1.95 -6.91
N ALA A 180 11.13 -1.33 -5.77
CA ALA A 180 10.31 -1.89 -4.71
C ALA A 180 9.23 -0.89 -4.29
N GLU A 181 7.97 -1.32 -4.31
CA GLU A 181 6.82 -0.60 -3.77
C GLU A 181 6.42 -1.26 -2.45
N PHE A 182 6.40 -0.47 -1.37
CA PHE A 182 6.16 -0.96 -0.02
C PHE A 182 4.70 -0.72 0.37
N ASP A 183 3.90 -1.78 0.37
CA ASP A 183 2.57 -1.76 0.95
C ASP A 183 2.68 -1.90 2.46
N GLN A 184 2.93 -0.78 3.14
CA GLN A 184 3.10 -0.74 4.61
C GLN A 184 1.82 -1.16 5.36
N ILE A 185 0.66 -1.14 4.69
CA ILE A 185 -0.65 -1.50 5.25
C ILE A 185 -0.87 -3.01 5.17
N ASN A 186 -0.66 -3.60 4.00
CA ASN A 186 -0.86 -5.03 3.78
C ASN A 186 0.40 -5.86 4.05
N HIS A 187 1.50 -5.23 4.47
CA HIS A 187 2.75 -5.88 4.82
C HIS A 187 3.37 -6.67 3.66
N VAL A 188 3.38 -6.07 2.47
CA VAL A 188 3.98 -6.65 1.26
C VAL A 188 4.89 -5.64 0.55
N ALA A 189 6.11 -6.04 0.20
CA ALA A 189 6.94 -5.34 -0.78
C ALA A 189 6.72 -5.95 -2.17
N ARG A 190 6.21 -5.16 -3.11
CA ARG A 190 6.06 -5.56 -4.52
C ARG A 190 7.26 -5.05 -5.30
N THR A 191 8.06 -5.95 -5.83
CA THR A 191 9.32 -5.60 -6.50
C THR A 191 9.31 -6.02 -7.95
N THR A 192 10.27 -5.52 -8.72
CA THR A 192 10.52 -6.01 -10.09
C THR A 192 10.94 -7.49 -10.16
N GLU A 193 11.32 -8.08 -9.02
CA GLU A 193 11.80 -9.47 -8.93
C GLU A 193 10.78 -10.41 -8.25
N GLY A 194 9.69 -9.87 -7.67
CA GLY A 194 8.64 -10.63 -6.99
C GLY A 194 7.99 -9.87 -5.84
N ASP A 195 6.99 -10.50 -5.22
CA ASP A 195 6.28 -9.99 -4.06
C ASP A 195 6.73 -10.71 -2.79
N TYR A 196 7.06 -9.96 -1.75
CA TYR A 196 7.65 -10.48 -0.52
C TYR A 196 6.94 -9.95 0.72
N PRO A 197 6.71 -10.79 1.75
CA PRO A 197 6.18 -10.31 3.02
C PRO A 197 7.20 -9.41 3.71
N ILE A 198 6.71 -8.33 4.33
CA ILE A 198 7.54 -7.38 5.08
C ILE A 198 6.96 -7.16 6.48
N PRO A 199 7.81 -6.90 7.49
CA PRO A 199 7.33 -6.50 8.80
C PRO A 199 6.77 -5.06 8.77
N GLU A 200 6.04 -4.70 9.82
CA GLU A 200 5.59 -3.33 10.03
C GLU A 200 6.77 -2.35 10.06
N TYR A 201 6.61 -1.22 9.37
CA TYR A 201 7.62 -0.17 9.26
C TYR A 201 8.97 -0.64 8.72
N VAL A 202 8.98 -1.56 7.76
CA VAL A 202 10.23 -1.91 7.06
C VAL A 202 10.75 -0.71 6.27
N HIS A 203 12.06 -0.58 6.18
CA HIS A 203 12.75 0.47 5.45
C HIS A 203 13.58 -0.09 4.30
N ASP A 204 13.71 0.65 3.20
CA ASP A 204 14.82 0.47 2.26
C ASP A 204 16.12 1.06 2.85
N ILE A 205 17.24 0.93 2.15
CA ILE A 205 18.54 1.40 2.64
C ILE A 205 18.55 2.91 2.94
N MET A 206 17.99 3.72 2.04
CA MET A 206 17.98 5.17 2.16
C MET A 206 16.98 5.60 3.23
N SER A 207 15.78 5.04 3.24
CA SER A 207 14.79 5.38 4.27
C SER A 207 15.19 4.92 5.67
N ALA A 208 15.97 3.85 5.81
CA ALA A 208 16.55 3.45 7.09
C ALA A 208 17.55 4.50 7.60
N PHE A 209 18.40 5.03 6.70
CA PHE A 209 19.34 6.09 7.04
C PHE A 209 18.62 7.37 7.48
N TYR A 210 17.60 7.82 6.74
CA TYR A 210 16.84 9.01 7.10
C TYR A 210 16.04 8.82 8.40
N TYR A 211 15.46 7.63 8.62
CA TYR A 211 14.84 7.31 9.90
C TYR A 211 15.84 7.33 11.06
N ALA A 212 17.07 6.83 10.86
CA ALA A 212 18.11 6.90 11.88
C ALA A 212 18.42 8.35 12.31
N ARG A 213 18.29 9.33 11.40
CA ARG A 213 18.46 10.75 11.72
C ARG A 213 17.37 11.32 12.65
N THR A 214 16.20 10.68 12.71
CA THR A 214 15.12 11.10 13.62
C THR A 214 15.23 10.47 15.01
N LEU A 215 16.15 9.53 15.22
CA LEU A 215 16.32 8.84 16.50
C LEU A 215 17.05 9.71 17.53
N ASP A 216 16.76 9.48 18.81
CA ASP A 216 17.45 10.13 19.92
C ASP A 216 18.64 9.28 20.40
N PHE A 217 19.85 9.86 20.33
CA PHE A 217 21.09 9.25 20.79
C PHE A 217 21.63 9.90 22.08
N SER A 218 20.94 10.89 22.65
CA SER A 218 21.41 11.69 23.79
C SER A 218 21.79 10.84 25.00
N GLY A 219 20.96 9.85 25.34
CA GLY A 219 21.15 8.95 26.49
C GLY A 219 21.97 7.68 26.23
N MET A 220 22.47 7.46 25.01
CA MET A 220 23.11 6.19 24.64
C MET A 220 24.57 6.09 25.10
N LYS A 221 25.00 4.88 25.47
CA LYS A 221 26.38 4.50 25.76
C LYS A 221 26.96 3.69 24.61
N ALA A 222 28.29 3.75 24.45
CA ALA A 222 28.97 2.96 23.43
C ALA A 222 28.64 1.47 23.57
N GLY A 223 28.18 0.85 22.48
CA GLY A 223 27.69 -0.53 22.46
C GLY A 223 26.16 -0.67 22.44
N ASP A 224 25.44 0.35 22.92
CA ASP A 224 23.98 0.40 22.80
C ASP A 224 23.58 0.42 21.32
N GLY A 225 22.37 -0.03 21.02
CA GLY A 225 21.90 -0.02 19.63
C GLY A 225 20.40 -0.03 19.53
N ILE A 226 19.92 0.62 18.47
CA ILE A 226 18.50 0.70 18.12
C ILE A 226 18.27 -0.22 16.94
N THR A 227 17.22 -1.03 17.01
CA THR A 227 16.89 -2.02 15.99
C THR A 227 15.73 -1.52 15.13
N MET A 228 15.82 -1.77 13.83
CA MET A 228 14.77 -1.56 12.83
C MET A 228 14.79 -2.70 11.80
N HIS A 229 13.83 -2.69 10.88
CA HIS A 229 13.77 -3.65 9.79
C HIS A 229 14.19 -3.00 8.47
N ASN A 230 15.07 -3.66 7.73
CA ASN A 230 15.52 -3.23 6.42
C ASN A 230 15.20 -4.29 5.36
N PHE A 231 14.49 -3.91 4.30
CA PHE A 231 14.22 -4.77 3.16
C PHE A 231 15.37 -4.68 2.15
N TYR A 232 15.89 -5.84 1.76
CA TYR A 232 16.96 -5.93 0.77
C TYR A 232 16.72 -7.12 -0.15
N LYS A 233 16.69 -6.85 -1.47
CA LYS A 233 16.35 -7.81 -2.53
C LYS A 233 14.97 -8.43 -2.33
N ASP A 234 14.90 -9.55 -1.64
CA ASP A 234 13.73 -10.42 -1.48
C ASP A 234 13.33 -10.61 -0.01
N THR A 235 14.11 -10.07 0.93
CA THR A 235 13.99 -10.42 2.35
C THR A 235 14.12 -9.19 3.25
N SER A 236 13.39 -9.23 4.37
CA SER A 236 13.54 -8.24 5.44
C SER A 236 14.54 -8.73 6.49
N HIS A 237 15.50 -7.89 6.82
CA HIS A 237 16.56 -8.15 7.77
C HIS A 237 16.44 -7.24 8.99
N GLU A 238 16.83 -7.75 10.15
CA GLU A 238 17.04 -6.93 11.33
C GLU A 238 18.31 -6.08 11.15
N LEU A 239 18.15 -4.77 11.18
CA LEU A 239 19.22 -3.78 11.15
C LEU A 239 19.37 -3.16 12.53
N ARG A 240 20.52 -3.37 13.17
CA ARG A 240 20.88 -2.74 14.43
C ARG A 240 21.84 -1.57 14.19
N VAL A 241 21.40 -0.36 14.48
CA VAL A 241 22.26 0.84 14.48
C VAL A 241 22.95 0.92 15.84
N LYS A 242 24.21 0.48 15.89
CA LYS A 242 25.02 0.48 17.11
C LYS A 242 25.66 1.85 17.31
N PHE A 243 25.46 2.45 18.47
CA PHE A 243 26.14 3.68 18.87
C PHE A 243 27.56 3.35 19.35
N LEU A 244 28.55 4.04 18.80
CA LEU A 244 29.96 3.84 19.10
C LEU A 244 30.54 4.92 20.02
N GLY A 245 29.90 6.09 20.10
CA GLY A 245 30.33 7.18 20.95
C GLY A 245 30.17 8.54 20.29
N ARG A 246 30.84 9.54 20.88
CA ARG A 246 30.94 10.90 20.37
C ARG A 246 32.39 11.24 20.10
N GLN A 247 32.64 12.01 19.05
CA GLN A 247 33.95 12.57 18.80
C GLN A 247 33.85 13.89 18.03
N GLU A 248 34.88 14.72 18.15
CA GLU A 248 35.08 15.82 17.21
C GLU A 248 35.78 15.28 15.96
N LEU A 249 35.30 15.73 14.80
CA LEU A 249 35.83 15.36 13.50
C LEU A 249 36.16 16.63 12.72
N ASN A 250 37.42 16.74 12.28
CA ASN A 250 37.88 17.82 11.42
C ASN A 250 38.02 17.29 9.98
N ILE A 251 37.26 17.89 9.07
CA ILE A 251 37.29 17.62 7.63
C ILE A 251 37.40 18.93 6.86
N GLU A 252 37.53 18.88 5.53
CA GLU A 252 37.64 20.07 4.70
C GLU A 252 36.45 21.05 4.86
N ALA A 253 35.23 20.54 5.06
CA ALA A 253 34.05 21.38 5.31
C ALA A 253 34.03 22.05 6.71
N GLY A 254 34.98 21.71 7.59
CA GLY A 254 35.16 22.28 8.93
C GLY A 254 35.18 21.23 10.04
N THR A 255 35.11 21.71 11.28
CA THR A 255 35.11 20.87 12.48
C THR A 255 33.68 20.66 12.98
N PHE A 256 33.33 19.41 13.28
CA PHE A 256 32.01 19.02 13.75
C PHE A 256 32.10 18.16 15.01
N ARG A 257 31.24 18.42 15.99
CA ARG A 257 30.89 17.42 17.00
C ARG A 257 30.03 16.36 16.34
N THR A 258 30.33 15.09 16.57
CA THR A 258 29.66 13.99 15.88
C THR A 258 29.29 12.87 16.82
N ILE A 259 28.15 12.23 16.53
CA ILE A 259 27.85 10.89 17.00
C ILE A 259 28.39 9.88 15.98
N VAL A 260 28.90 8.77 16.48
CA VAL A 260 29.45 7.70 15.65
C VAL A 260 28.55 6.48 15.76
N VAL A 261 28.10 5.97 14.61
CA VAL A 261 27.22 4.80 14.55
C VAL A 261 27.73 3.77 13.56
N GLU A 262 27.36 2.52 13.78
CA GLU A 262 27.71 1.37 12.94
C GLU A 262 26.43 0.57 12.66
N PRO A 263 25.95 0.54 11.39
CA PRO A 263 24.85 -0.33 11.00
C PRO A 263 25.32 -1.79 10.97
N LEU A 264 24.62 -2.65 11.72
CA LEU A 264 24.92 -4.08 11.83
C LEU A 264 23.74 -4.90 11.32
N VAL A 265 24.00 -5.83 10.39
CA VAL A 265 23.01 -6.82 9.94
C VAL A 265 23.47 -8.20 10.35
N LYS A 266 22.55 -8.99 10.91
CA LYS A 266 22.85 -10.36 11.39
C LYS A 266 23.26 -11.28 10.25
N GLU A 267 22.43 -11.42 9.21
CA GLU A 267 22.70 -12.31 8.06
C GLU A 267 22.00 -11.82 6.78
N GLY A 268 22.59 -12.09 5.61
CA GLY A 268 21.96 -11.94 4.28
C GLY A 268 21.76 -10.52 3.75
N GLY A 269 21.73 -9.49 4.61
CA GLY A 269 21.47 -8.12 4.18
C GLY A 269 22.67 -7.39 3.57
N LEU A 270 22.38 -6.23 2.98
CA LEU A 270 23.29 -5.38 2.21
C LEU A 270 24.67 -5.19 2.86
N PHE A 271 24.70 -4.92 4.17
CA PHE A 271 25.91 -4.58 4.90
C PHE A 271 26.84 -5.76 5.22
N LYS A 272 26.44 -7.01 4.94
CA LYS A 272 27.28 -8.18 5.23
C LYS A 272 28.49 -8.28 4.29
N SER A 273 28.32 -7.91 3.03
CA SER A 273 29.36 -8.00 2.00
C SER A 273 30.22 -6.74 1.88
N GLU A 274 29.77 -5.61 2.42
CA GLU A 274 30.44 -4.31 2.27
C GLU A 274 31.56 -4.08 3.30
N GLY A 275 31.73 -4.99 4.27
CA GLY A 275 32.70 -4.85 5.34
C GLY A 275 32.19 -4.00 6.50
N ARG A 276 33.11 -3.41 7.26
CA ARG A 276 32.76 -2.59 8.43
C ARG A 276 32.45 -1.16 7.99
N ILE A 277 31.21 -0.72 8.17
CA ILE A 277 30.76 0.65 7.89
C ILE A 277 30.66 1.44 9.19
N VAL A 278 31.29 2.61 9.22
CA VAL A 278 31.19 3.55 10.33
C VAL A 278 30.70 4.89 9.79
N ILE A 279 29.69 5.46 10.44
CA ILE A 279 29.03 6.69 10.01
C ILE A 279 29.16 7.72 11.14
N TRP A 280 29.64 8.91 10.79
CA TRP A 280 29.67 10.07 11.65
C TRP A 280 28.53 10.99 11.25
N LEU A 281 27.60 11.21 12.17
CA LEU A 281 26.50 12.17 12.00
C LEU A 281 26.78 13.38 12.90
N SER A 282 26.32 14.57 12.51
CA SER A 282 26.38 15.74 13.38
C SER A 282 25.68 15.46 14.72
N ASP A 283 26.30 15.83 15.84
CA ASP A 283 25.72 15.67 17.18
C ASP A 283 24.77 16.84 17.48
N ASP A 284 23.68 16.89 16.72
CA ASP A 284 22.57 17.85 16.84
C ASP A 284 21.27 17.23 16.30
N GLU A 285 20.20 18.01 16.22
CA GLU A 285 18.90 17.54 15.76
C GLU A 285 18.91 17.13 14.28
N ARG A 286 19.81 17.71 13.45
CA ARG A 286 19.87 17.50 11.99
C ARG A 286 20.49 16.17 11.62
N LYS A 287 21.49 15.75 12.41
CA LYS A 287 22.24 14.50 12.22
C LYS A 287 22.66 14.34 10.77
N ILE A 288 23.14 15.42 10.15
CA ILE A 288 23.64 15.33 8.78
C ILE A 288 24.86 14.39 8.79
N PRO A 289 25.00 13.51 7.80
CA PRO A 289 26.23 12.74 7.65
C PRO A 289 27.41 13.68 7.40
N VAL A 290 28.44 13.54 8.22
CA VAL A 290 29.70 14.28 8.13
C VAL A 290 30.77 13.41 7.47
N ARG A 291 30.79 12.11 7.79
CA ARG A 291 31.70 11.13 7.18
C ARG A 291 31.10 9.73 7.18
N VAL A 292 31.42 8.95 6.16
CA VAL A 292 31.23 7.50 6.12
C VAL A 292 32.57 6.85 5.80
N ASN A 293 32.97 5.86 6.58
CA ASN A 293 34.14 5.04 6.30
C ASN A 293 33.67 3.60 6.10
N THR A 294 34.14 2.97 5.02
CA THR A 294 34.00 1.52 4.84
C THR A 294 35.33 0.87 4.50
N LYS A 295 35.58 -0.30 5.09
CA LYS A 295 36.71 -1.16 4.74
C LYS A 295 36.30 -2.14 3.66
N VAL A 296 36.95 -2.05 2.51
CA VAL A 296 36.81 -3.01 1.41
C VAL A 296 38.01 -3.97 1.39
N LEU A 297 37.94 -5.02 0.55
CA LEU A 297 38.97 -6.09 0.53
C LEU A 297 40.40 -5.55 0.30
N ILE A 298 40.53 -4.49 -0.50
CA ILE A 298 41.79 -3.81 -0.77
C ILE A 298 41.54 -2.31 -0.54
N GLY A 299 42.00 -1.77 0.59
CA GLY A 299 41.90 -0.34 0.93
C GLY A 299 40.67 0.06 1.77
N SER A 300 40.42 1.37 1.84
CA SER A 300 39.22 1.95 2.45
C SER A 300 38.57 2.95 1.50
N ILE A 301 37.26 3.06 1.61
CA ILE A 301 36.50 4.13 0.99
C ILE A 301 36.11 5.11 2.11
N ASP A 302 36.47 6.36 1.91
CA ASP A 302 36.23 7.46 2.83
C ASP A 302 35.39 8.52 2.12
N VAL A 303 34.14 8.64 2.56
CA VAL A 303 33.17 9.60 2.04
C VAL A 303 33.06 10.74 3.04
N GLU A 304 33.44 11.96 2.67
CA GLU A 304 33.42 13.12 3.56
C GLU A 304 32.51 14.22 3.03
N LEU A 305 31.78 14.88 3.94
CA LEU A 305 30.92 16.01 3.60
C LEU A 305 31.78 17.14 3.00
N LYS A 306 31.47 17.51 1.76
CA LYS A 306 32.14 18.58 1.02
C LYS A 306 31.39 19.90 1.17
N SER A 307 30.06 19.86 1.01
CA SER A 307 29.19 21.02 1.18
C SER A 307 27.77 20.62 1.54
N TYR A 308 27.01 21.54 2.10
CA TYR A 308 25.60 21.37 2.41
C TYR A 308 24.84 22.67 2.20
N SER A 309 23.57 22.57 1.84
CA SER A 309 22.66 23.69 1.69
C SER A 309 21.21 23.25 1.95
N GLY A 310 20.33 24.21 2.24
CA GLY A 310 18.90 23.94 2.46
C GLY A 310 18.57 23.02 3.64
N ILE A 311 19.50 22.83 4.58
CA ILE A 311 19.25 22.08 5.81
C ILE A 311 18.17 22.78 6.64
N VAL A 312 17.41 21.99 7.41
CA VAL A 312 16.39 22.54 8.30
C VAL A 312 17.08 23.19 9.50
N GLY A 313 16.84 24.48 9.74
CA GLY A 313 17.32 25.15 10.95
C GLY A 313 18.85 25.29 11.06
N PRO A 314 19.37 25.69 12.24
CA PRO A 314 20.80 25.81 12.48
C PRO A 314 21.49 24.45 12.56
N LEU A 315 22.82 24.46 12.46
CA LEU A 315 23.71 23.30 12.65
C LEU A 315 24.65 23.49 13.86
N PRO A 316 24.15 23.38 15.11
CA PRO A 316 24.93 23.66 16.32
C PRO A 316 26.13 22.75 16.53
N ALA A 317 26.17 21.58 15.90
CA ALA A 317 27.31 20.68 16.02
C ALA A 317 28.56 21.18 15.30
N ARG A 318 28.42 22.09 14.32
CA ARG A 318 29.55 22.71 13.63
C ARG A 318 30.26 23.71 14.55
N ILE A 319 31.53 23.48 14.81
CA ILE A 319 32.38 24.35 15.61
C ILE A 319 32.85 25.52 14.72
N LYS A 320 32.74 26.73 15.24
CA LYS A 320 33.19 27.97 14.56
C LYS A 320 34.67 28.20 14.77
#